data_AF-A0A6M5YQ87-F1
#
_entry.id   AF-A0A6M5YQ87-F1
#
_cell.length_a   1.000
_cell.length_b   1.000
_cell.length_c   1.000
_cell.angle_alpha   90.00
_cell.angle_beta   90.00
_cell.angle_gamma   90.00
#
_symmetry.space_group_name_H-M   'P 1'
#
loop_
_entity.id
_entity.type
_entity.pdbx_description
1 polymer ?
#
loop_
_entity_poly.entity_id
_entity_poly.type
_entity_poly.pdbx_seq_one_letter_code
_entity_poly.pdbx_strand_id
1 'polypeptide(L)'
;MGGFLSASGVRWVAAAAVLAAASGCGASTADVTGTVSYQQRPVVYGTVSVIGPDQMTYYGVIQPDGTFTVAGVPVGPLKFGVYSPDPFFELPIPAAEKAKAEEARRASGIPIPPKPPKGQWFRLPPKYADPLTSGLTVDATARKAAVDLRLD
;
A
#
# COMPACT_ATOMS: atom_id res chain seq x y z
N MET A 1 -14.81 -61.32 -48.67
CA MET A 1 -15.71 -60.59 -47.74
C MET A 1 -15.02 -60.58 -46.38
N GLY A 2 -14.50 -59.49 -45.82
CA GLY A 2 -14.99 -58.12 -45.77
C GLY A 2 -15.61 -57.90 -44.38
N GLY A 3 -14.89 -57.27 -43.45
CA GLY A 3 -15.38 -56.95 -42.10
C GLY A 3 -14.38 -56.15 -41.28
N PHE A 4 -14.55 -54.83 -41.27
CA PHE A 4 -13.72 -53.82 -40.62
C PHE A 4 -14.08 -53.60 -39.14
N LEU A 5 -13.06 -53.26 -38.34
CA LEU A 5 -12.97 -52.28 -37.22
C LEU A 5 -14.14 -52.09 -36.25
N SER A 6 -13.84 -52.11 -34.94
CA SER A 6 -14.26 -51.01 -34.05
C SER A 6 -13.38 -50.93 -32.79
N ALA A 7 -12.38 -50.06 -32.82
CA ALA A 7 -11.62 -49.63 -31.65
C ALA A 7 -12.29 -48.37 -31.08
N SER A 8 -13.11 -48.53 -30.03
CA SER A 8 -13.96 -47.47 -29.47
C SER A 8 -13.82 -47.39 -27.95
N GLY A 9 -12.60 -47.21 -27.43
CA GLY A 9 -12.35 -47.26 -25.98
C GLY A 9 -11.48 -46.16 -25.38
N VAL A 10 -10.91 -45.25 -26.18
CA VAL A 10 -9.86 -44.33 -25.69
C VAL A 10 -10.14 -42.88 -26.10
N ARG A 11 -11.36 -42.38 -25.86
CA ARG A 11 -11.72 -40.98 -26.17
C ARG A 11 -12.44 -40.21 -25.06
N TRP A 12 -12.68 -40.82 -23.90
CA TRP A 12 -13.51 -40.21 -22.84
C TRP A 12 -12.75 -39.84 -21.56
N VAL A 13 -11.42 -39.89 -21.53
CA VAL A 13 -10.62 -39.43 -20.36
C VAL A 13 -9.92 -38.08 -20.61
N ALA A 14 -9.76 -37.67 -21.88
CA ALA A 14 -9.02 -36.44 -22.22
C ALA A 14 -9.82 -35.14 -22.03
N ALA A 15 -11.16 -35.19 -21.92
CA ALA A 15 -12.00 -33.99 -21.85
C ALA A 15 -12.19 -33.42 -20.43
N ALA A 16 -11.91 -34.18 -19.37
CA ALA A 16 -12.10 -33.73 -17.99
C ALA A 16 -10.87 -33.04 -17.38
N ALA A 17 -9.68 -33.20 -17.98
CA ALA A 17 -8.43 -32.64 -17.44
C ALA A 17 -8.14 -31.18 -17.87
N VAL A 18 -8.86 -30.65 -18.86
CA VAL A 18 -8.60 -29.29 -19.40
C VAL A 18 -9.38 -28.20 -18.65
N LEU A 19 -10.43 -28.55 -17.89
CA LEU A 19 -11.28 -27.57 -17.17
C LEU A 19 -10.75 -27.18 -15.77
N ALA A 20 -9.68 -27.81 -15.27
CA ALA A 20 -9.12 -27.51 -13.95
C ALA A 20 -8.04 -26.41 -13.95
N ALA A 21 -7.62 -25.89 -15.11
CA ALA A 21 -6.53 -24.91 -15.21
C ALA A 21 -6.98 -23.43 -15.14
N ALA A 22 -8.28 -23.16 -14.96
CA ALA A 22 -8.84 -21.81 -14.96
C ALA A 22 -9.12 -21.23 -13.55
N SER A 23 -8.73 -21.91 -12.47
CA SER A 23 -8.88 -21.36 -11.12
C SER A 23 -7.75 -20.39 -10.79
N GLY A 24 -7.92 -19.13 -11.22
CA GLY A 24 -7.59 -17.99 -10.37
C GLY A 24 -6.15 -17.47 -10.39
N CYS A 25 -5.66 -17.02 -11.54
CA CYS A 25 -4.69 -15.92 -11.57
C CYS A 25 -5.47 -14.59 -11.59
N GLY A 26 -6.29 -14.37 -10.56
CA GLY A 26 -6.91 -13.06 -10.32
C GLY A 26 -5.86 -12.13 -9.71
N ALA A 27 -5.89 -10.85 -10.06
CA ALA A 27 -5.01 -9.83 -9.48
C ALA A 27 -5.09 -9.91 -7.96
N SER A 28 -4.04 -10.49 -7.36
CA SER A 28 -4.00 -10.70 -5.93
C SER A 28 -3.60 -9.37 -5.30
N THR A 29 -4.45 -8.79 -4.47
CA THR A 29 -4.09 -7.61 -3.68
C THR A 29 -3.57 -8.05 -2.31
N ALA A 30 -2.77 -7.20 -1.71
CA ALA A 30 -2.15 -7.38 -0.42
C ALA A 30 -2.37 -6.15 0.46
N ASP A 31 -2.58 -6.41 1.75
CA ASP A 31 -2.52 -5.40 2.78
C ASP A 31 -1.08 -5.34 3.29
N VAL A 32 -0.42 -4.21 3.03
CA VAL A 32 0.95 -3.95 3.46
C VAL A 32 0.90 -3.26 4.80
N THR A 33 1.34 -3.97 5.83
CA THR A 33 1.46 -3.47 7.20
C THR A 33 2.93 -3.34 7.55
N GLY A 34 3.28 -2.42 8.43
CA GLY A 34 4.69 -2.24 8.74
C GLY A 34 4.98 -1.18 9.77
N THR A 35 6.28 -0.97 10.00
CA THR A 35 6.82 0.10 10.82
C THR A 35 7.75 0.98 10.00
N VAL A 36 7.79 2.27 10.33
CA VAL A 36 8.74 3.23 9.75
C VAL A 36 9.62 3.80 10.85
N SER A 37 10.92 3.71 10.66
CA SER A 37 11.92 4.29 11.57
C SER A 37 12.99 5.05 10.81
N TYR A 38 13.50 6.13 11.39
CA TYR A 38 14.64 6.90 10.88
C TYR A 38 15.66 7.05 12.00
N GLN A 39 16.91 6.65 11.76
CA GLN A 39 17.98 6.72 12.78
C GLN A 39 17.55 6.08 14.12
N GLN A 40 16.96 4.89 14.06
CA GLN A 40 16.43 4.13 15.21
C GLN A 40 15.27 4.81 15.96
N ARG A 41 14.71 5.91 15.44
CA ARG A 41 13.55 6.60 16.01
C ARG A 41 12.30 6.32 15.16
N PRO A 42 11.16 5.95 15.76
CA PRO A 42 9.93 5.74 15.00
C PRO A 42 9.44 7.06 14.38
N VAL A 43 8.99 7.01 13.13
CA VAL A 43 8.35 8.15 12.48
C VAL A 43 6.92 8.27 13.03
N VAL A 44 6.63 9.28 13.83
CA VAL A 44 5.37 9.36 14.61
C VAL A 44 4.21 10.02 13.86
N TYR A 45 4.43 10.49 12.63
CA TYR A 45 3.43 11.24 11.86
C TYR A 45 3.79 11.26 10.37
N GLY A 46 2.77 11.19 9.52
CA GLY A 46 2.92 11.30 8.07
C GLY A 46 2.12 10.27 7.31
N THR A 47 2.50 10.07 6.06
CA THR A 47 1.86 9.14 5.12
C THR A 47 2.94 8.31 4.43
N VAL A 48 2.69 7.01 4.32
CA VAL A 48 3.43 6.11 3.43
C VAL A 48 2.71 6.07 2.09
N SER A 49 3.42 6.38 1.02
CA SER A 49 2.99 6.17 -0.36
C SER A 49 3.62 4.90 -0.91
N VAL A 50 2.85 4.09 -1.63
CA VAL A 50 3.31 2.83 -2.23
C VAL A 50 2.95 2.81 -3.69
N ILE A 51 3.93 2.67 -4.57
CA ILE A 51 3.69 2.42 -6.00
C ILE A 51 3.71 0.92 -6.23
N GLY A 52 2.56 0.39 -6.67
CA GLY A 52 2.40 -1.02 -7.03
C GLY A 52 2.92 -1.34 -8.44
N PRO A 53 2.93 -2.63 -8.82
CA PRO A 53 3.30 -3.05 -10.17
C PRO A 53 2.38 -2.49 -11.26
N ASP A 54 1.15 -2.13 -10.90
CA ASP A 54 0.16 -1.48 -11.74
C ASP A 54 0.42 0.01 -12.00
N GLN A 55 1.53 0.56 -11.47
CA GLN A 55 1.90 1.98 -11.52
C GLN A 55 0.92 2.91 -10.78
N MET A 56 0.03 2.36 -9.95
CA MET A 56 -0.87 3.15 -9.11
C MET A 56 -0.23 3.44 -7.75
N THR A 57 -0.57 4.60 -7.18
CA THR A 57 -0.10 5.00 -5.84
C THR A 57 -1.18 4.76 -4.80
N TYR A 58 -0.80 4.03 -3.76
CA TYR A 58 -1.60 3.73 -2.59
C TYR A 58 -1.07 4.48 -1.38
N TYR A 59 -1.93 4.81 -0.42
CA TYR A 59 -1.57 5.62 0.73
C TYR A 59 -1.95 4.93 2.03
N GLY A 60 -1.09 5.07 3.04
CA GLY A 60 -1.33 4.61 4.40
C GLY A 60 -0.89 5.69 5.39
N VAL A 61 -1.73 5.95 6.40
CA VAL A 61 -1.39 6.90 7.46
C VAL A 61 -0.42 6.23 8.44
N ILE A 62 0.59 6.98 8.86
CA ILE A 62 1.54 6.56 9.89
C ILE A 62 0.97 6.90 11.26
N GLN A 63 0.93 5.91 12.14
CA GLN A 63 0.47 6.05 13.51
C GLN A 63 1.57 6.59 14.44
N PRO A 64 1.23 7.10 15.63
CA PRO A 64 2.21 7.65 16.57
C PRO A 64 3.29 6.67 17.05
N ASP A 65 3.06 5.36 16.90
CA ASP A 65 4.04 4.30 17.21
C ASP A 65 4.95 3.96 16.01
N GLY A 66 4.76 4.62 14.87
CA GLY A 66 5.47 4.37 13.63
C GLY A 66 4.87 3.26 12.78
N THR A 67 3.76 2.64 13.20
CA THR A 67 3.08 1.63 12.40
C THR A 67 2.28 2.25 11.27
N PHE A 68 2.11 1.51 10.18
CA PHE A 68 1.27 1.93 9.05
C PHE A 68 0.53 0.72 8.45
N THR A 69 -0.53 1.02 7.70
CA THR A 69 -1.25 0.02 6.90
C THR A 69 -1.67 0.66 5.58
N VAL A 70 -1.33 -0.01 4.48
CA VAL A 70 -1.72 0.36 3.11
C VAL A 70 -2.51 -0.82 2.55
N ALA A 71 -3.81 -0.63 2.35
CA ALA A 71 -4.71 -1.68 1.92
C ALA A 71 -4.81 -1.79 0.40
N GLY A 72 -5.03 -3.00 -0.10
CA GLY A 72 -5.41 -3.23 -1.50
C GLY A 72 -4.32 -3.00 -2.54
N VAL A 73 -3.04 -3.10 -2.16
CA VAL A 73 -1.90 -2.95 -3.08
C VAL A 73 -1.72 -4.24 -3.89
N PRO A 74 -1.58 -4.23 -5.22
CA PRO A 74 -1.32 -5.44 -5.98
C PRO A 74 -0.02 -6.13 -5.55
N VAL A 75 -0.03 -7.46 -5.44
CA VAL A 75 1.17 -8.25 -5.14
C VAL A 75 2.23 -8.05 -6.23
N GLY A 76 3.50 -8.00 -5.84
CA GLY A 76 4.64 -7.79 -6.72
C GLY A 76 5.61 -6.73 -6.21
N PRO A 77 6.45 -6.15 -7.10
CA PRO A 77 7.45 -5.15 -6.72
C PRO A 77 6.77 -3.84 -6.29
N LEU A 78 7.01 -3.46 -5.04
CA LEU A 78 6.48 -2.25 -4.42
C LEU A 78 7.59 -1.24 -4.21
N LYS A 79 7.32 0.04 -4.50
CA LYS A 79 8.21 1.16 -4.18
C LYS A 79 7.57 2.04 -3.11
N PHE A 80 8.32 2.45 -2.10
CA PHE A 80 7.79 3.16 -0.94
C PHE A 80 8.31 4.60 -0.86
N GLY A 81 7.42 5.53 -0.55
CA GLY A 81 7.75 6.88 -0.12
C GLY A 81 7.22 7.12 1.29
N VAL A 82 7.93 7.91 2.08
CA VAL A 82 7.55 8.31 3.43
C VAL A 82 7.56 9.82 3.49
N TYR A 83 6.37 10.40 3.57
CA TYR A 83 6.18 11.84 3.68
C TYR A 83 5.75 12.20 5.11
N SER A 84 6.57 12.98 5.81
CA SER A 84 6.29 13.47 7.17
C SER A 84 6.32 15.00 7.22
N PRO A 85 5.20 15.68 6.91
CA PRO A 85 5.13 17.13 7.05
C PRO A 85 5.09 17.55 8.52
N ASP A 86 5.46 18.79 8.80
CA ASP A 86 5.37 19.34 10.16
C ASP A 86 3.89 19.43 10.60
N PRO A 87 3.46 18.69 11.63
CA PRO A 87 2.06 18.70 12.11
C PRO A 87 1.67 20.00 12.82
N PHE A 88 2.64 20.84 13.16
CA PHE A 88 2.46 22.12 13.85
C PHE A 88 2.63 23.33 12.94
N PHE A 89 3.01 23.12 11.68
CA PHE A 89 3.05 24.19 10.70
C PHE A 89 1.64 24.63 10.32
N GLU A 90 1.27 25.84 10.73
CA GLU A 90 0.03 26.50 10.31
C GLU A 90 0.36 27.50 9.20
N LEU A 91 -0.24 27.31 8.02
CA LEU A 91 -0.16 28.30 6.95
C LEU A 91 -0.79 29.62 7.42
N PRO A 92 -0.19 30.78 7.08
CA PRO A 92 -0.76 32.09 7.39
C PRO A 92 -1.95 32.37 6.46
N ILE A 93 -3.07 31.68 6.69
CA ILE A 93 -4.34 31.90 5.99
C ILE A 93 -5.25 32.81 6.83
N PRO A 94 -6.07 33.68 6.19
CA PRO A 94 -7.06 34.48 6.90
C PRO A 94 -8.02 33.61 7.73
N ALA A 95 -8.42 34.08 8.91
CA ALA A 95 -9.28 33.31 9.83
C ALA A 95 -10.61 32.85 9.18
N ALA A 96 -11.17 33.65 8.28
CA ALA A 96 -12.39 33.32 7.53
C ALA A 96 -12.21 32.09 6.63
N GLU A 97 -11.07 31.96 5.96
CA GLU A 97 -10.76 30.80 5.11
C GLU A 97 -10.48 29.55 5.96
N LYS A 98 -9.81 29.71 7.11
CA LYS A 98 -9.60 28.61 8.07
C LYS A 98 -10.94 28.05 8.57
N ALA A 99 -11.91 28.92 8.86
CA ALA A 99 -13.24 28.50 9.31
C ALA A 99 -14.00 27.73 8.23
N LYS A 100 -13.98 28.20 6.97
CA LYS A 100 -14.60 27.49 5.84
C LYS A 100 -13.98 26.11 5.60
N ALA A 101 -12.65 26.01 5.65
CA ALA A 101 -11.95 24.74 5.48
C ALA A 101 -12.27 23.73 6.60
N GLU A 102 -12.37 24.22 7.83
CA GLU A 102 -12.78 23.42 9.00
C GLU A 102 -14.22 22.92 8.87
N GLU A 103 -15.15 23.79 8.44
CA GLU A 103 -16.55 23.44 8.22
C GLU A 103 -16.71 22.40 7.10
N ALA A 104 -16.05 22.62 5.95
CA ALA A 104 -16.04 21.67 4.84
C ALA A 104 -15.49 20.30 5.26
N ARG A 105 -14.47 20.27 6.12
CA ARG A 105 -13.91 19.01 6.65
C ARG A 105 -14.84 18.34 7.65
N ARG A 106 -15.55 19.10 8.50
CA ARG A 106 -16.57 18.54 9.39
C ARG A 106 -17.72 17.93 8.59
N ALA A 107 -18.13 18.60 7.52
CA ALA A 107 -19.17 18.12 6.62
C ALA A 107 -18.77 16.84 5.86
N SER A 108 -17.47 16.64 5.58
CA SER A 108 -17.01 15.42 4.91
C SER A 108 -16.98 14.19 5.82
N GLY A 109 -17.08 14.37 7.15
CA GLY A 109 -17.07 13.26 8.11
C GLY A 109 -15.73 12.50 8.18
N ILE A 110 -14.68 12.99 7.52
CA ILE A 110 -13.36 12.35 7.51
C ILE A 110 -12.66 12.67 8.84
N PRO A 111 -12.32 11.65 9.66
CA PRO A 111 -11.65 11.86 10.93
C PRO A 111 -10.26 12.47 10.72
N ILE A 112 -9.90 13.40 11.61
CA ILE A 112 -8.60 14.05 11.59
C ILE A 112 -7.58 13.10 12.22
N PRO A 113 -6.47 12.77 11.53
CA PRO A 113 -5.41 12.01 12.16
C PRO A 113 -4.89 12.81 13.38
N PRO A 114 -4.78 12.17 14.56
CA PRO A 114 -4.33 12.86 15.75
C PRO A 114 -2.92 13.42 15.53
N LYS A 115 -2.69 14.65 16.00
CA LYS A 115 -1.34 15.22 16.00
C LYS A 115 -0.46 14.43 16.97
N PRO A 116 0.82 14.18 16.63
CA PRO A 116 1.74 13.54 17.57
C PRO A 116 2.00 14.47 18.75
N PRO A 117 2.47 13.94 19.89
CA PRO A 117 2.93 14.76 21.01
C PRO A 117 4.04 15.73 20.57
N LYS A 118 4.01 16.95 21.12
CA LYS A 118 5.04 17.98 20.83
C LYS A 118 6.44 17.44 21.15
N GLY A 119 7.39 17.68 20.26
CA GLY A 119 8.80 17.28 20.42
C GLY A 119 9.13 15.84 19.99
N GLN A 120 8.13 15.00 19.70
CA GLN A 120 8.39 13.65 19.17
C GLN A 120 8.61 13.64 17.66
N TRP A 121 7.92 14.55 16.94
CA TRP A 121 8.09 14.71 15.50
C TRP A 121 9.48 15.22 15.14
N PHE A 122 10.01 14.73 14.02
CA PHE A 122 11.24 15.20 13.42
C PHE A 122 11.10 15.24 11.89
N ARG A 123 11.87 16.12 11.26
CA ARG A 123 11.86 16.27 9.81
C ARG A 123 12.59 15.11 9.14
N LEU A 124 11.94 14.45 8.18
CA LEU A 124 12.58 13.46 7.32
C LEU A 124 13.34 14.12 6.16
N PRO A 125 14.47 13.55 5.73
CA PRO A 125 15.11 13.93 4.48
C PRO A 125 14.16 13.85 3.28
N PRO A 126 14.11 14.88 2.41
CA PRO A 126 13.19 14.89 1.26
C PRO A 126 13.35 13.71 0.30
N LYS A 127 14.55 13.09 0.25
CA LYS A 127 14.82 11.89 -0.56
C LYS A 127 13.84 10.74 -0.29
N TYR A 128 13.30 10.63 0.93
CA TYR A 128 12.37 9.56 1.27
C TYR A 128 10.94 9.83 0.87
N ALA A 129 10.56 11.09 0.59
CA ALA A 129 9.17 11.44 0.34
C ALA A 129 8.62 10.88 -0.97
N ASP A 130 9.48 10.70 -1.96
CA ASP A 130 9.10 10.24 -3.30
C ASP A 130 9.41 8.75 -3.47
N PRO A 131 8.40 7.89 -3.73
CA PRO A 131 8.61 6.46 -3.94
C PRO A 131 9.55 6.11 -5.11
N LEU A 132 9.70 7.01 -6.09
CA LEU A 132 10.55 6.75 -7.25
C LEU A 132 12.04 7.00 -6.95
N THR A 133 12.35 7.87 -5.99
CA THR A 133 13.72 8.30 -5.67
C THR A 133 14.20 7.87 -4.29
N SER A 134 13.30 7.36 -3.44
CA SER A 134 13.62 6.90 -2.07
C SER A 134 14.57 5.69 -2.03
N GLY A 135 14.59 4.87 -3.08
CA GLY A 135 15.30 3.59 -3.10
C GLY A 135 14.67 2.50 -2.22
N LEU A 136 13.51 2.76 -1.61
CA LEU A 136 12.82 1.81 -0.74
C LEU A 136 11.96 0.88 -1.59
N THR A 137 12.36 -0.39 -1.70
CA THR A 137 11.63 -1.38 -2.49
C THR A 137 11.41 -2.66 -1.70
N VAL A 138 10.22 -3.26 -1.83
CA VAL A 138 9.89 -4.56 -1.24
C VAL A 138 9.10 -5.37 -2.24
N ASP A 139 9.34 -6.68 -2.30
CA ASP A 139 8.53 -7.59 -3.10
C ASP A 139 7.44 -8.23 -2.23
N ALA A 140 6.18 -7.91 -2.52
CA ALA A 140 5.04 -8.45 -1.80
C ALA A 140 4.55 -9.72 -2.50
N THR A 141 4.88 -10.88 -1.96
CA THR A 141 4.50 -12.20 -2.52
C THR A 141 3.22 -12.78 -1.92
N ALA A 142 2.69 -12.18 -0.85
CA ALA A 142 1.54 -12.67 -0.10
C ALA A 142 0.47 -11.60 0.10
N ARG A 143 -0.78 -12.04 0.33
CA ARG A 143 -1.95 -11.19 0.62
C ARG A 143 -1.77 -10.29 1.86
N LYS A 144 -0.86 -10.64 2.76
CA LYS A 144 -0.46 -9.80 3.88
C LYS A 144 1.05 -9.70 3.85
N ALA A 145 1.57 -8.49 3.76
CA ALA A 145 3.00 -8.22 3.80
C ALA A 145 3.31 -7.41 5.06
N ALA A 146 4.26 -7.87 5.86
CA ALA A 146 4.81 -7.13 6.98
C ALA A 146 6.17 -6.54 6.55
N VAL A 147 6.33 -5.22 6.67
CA VAL A 147 7.51 -4.50 6.19
C VAL A 147 8.10 -3.61 7.29
N ASP A 148 9.41 -3.66 7.49
CA ASP A 148 10.12 -2.71 8.34
C ASP A 148 10.90 -1.73 7.48
N LEU A 149 10.42 -0.48 7.38
CA LEU A 149 11.05 0.59 6.62
C LEU A 149 12.05 1.32 7.51
N ARG A 150 13.32 0.93 7.41
CA ARG A 150 14.45 1.59 8.07
C ARG A 150 15.05 2.65 7.15
N LEU A 151 15.02 3.88 7.61
CA LEU A 151 15.53 5.05 6.90
C LEU A 151 16.88 5.44 7.54
N ASP A 152 17.93 5.56 6.72
CA ASP A 152 19.33 5.86 7.13
C ASP A 152 19.82 7.27 6.69
#